data_AF-A0A2T4UWH8-F1
#
_entry.id   AF-A0A2T4UWH8-F1
#
_cell.length_a   1.000
_cell.length_b   1.000
_cell.length_c   1.000
_cell.angle_alpha   90.00
_cell.angle_beta   90.00
_cell.angle_gamma   90.00
#
_symmetry.space_group_name_H-M   'P 1'
#
loop_
_entity.id
_entity.type
_entity.pdbx_description
1 polymer ?
#
loop_
_entity_poly.entity_id
_entity_poly.type
_entity_poly.pdbx_seq_one_letter_code
_entity_poly.pdbx_strand_id
1 'polypeptide(L)'
;MTDRVLAPEPPADGSKPKGPASYFPSIEKTYGRPVQEWLDLVDERLDSEPHMQVVAWLKSEHGLGHGHANALVAYVKAARA
;
A
#
# COMPACT_ATOMS: atom_id res chain seq x y z
N MET A 1 9.19 14.06 12.92
CA MET A 1 9.36 13.85 11.47
C MET A 1 9.11 12.39 11.25
N THR A 2 7.85 12.00 11.02
CA THR A 2 7.53 10.59 10.74
C THR A 2 8.13 10.28 9.38
N ASP A 3 9.00 9.28 9.32
CA ASP A 3 9.65 8.85 8.09
C ASP A 3 8.55 8.33 7.14
N ARG A 4 8.28 9.09 6.07
CA ARG A 4 7.21 8.75 5.12
C ARG A 4 7.61 7.49 4.38
N VAL A 5 6.75 6.47 4.39
CA VAL A 5 6.95 5.28 3.56
C VAL A 5 6.79 5.64 2.09
N LEU A 6 7.91 5.59 1.35
CA LEU A 6 7.95 5.90 -0.07
C LEU A 6 7.60 4.67 -0.91
N ALA A 7 6.89 4.92 -2.01
CA ALA A 7 6.67 3.92 -3.04
C ALA A 7 8.02 3.45 -3.61
N PRO A 8 8.19 2.15 -3.86
CA PRO A 8 9.42 1.63 -4.42
C PRO A 8 9.57 2.13 -5.86
N GLU A 9 10.77 2.56 -6.20
CA GLU A 9 11.09 2.88 -7.59
C GLU A 9 10.96 1.63 -8.45
N PRO A 10 10.40 1.74 -9.67
CA PRO A 10 10.41 0.63 -10.62
C PRO A 10 11.85 0.18 -10.86
N PRO A 11 12.16 -1.12 -10.79
CA PRO A 11 13.51 -1.59 -11.05
C PRO A 11 13.93 -1.25 -12.48
N ALA A 12 15.09 -0.61 -12.63
CA ALA A 12 15.62 -0.11 -13.90
C ALA A 12 15.82 -1.23 -14.94
N ASP A 13 16.10 -2.45 -14.50
CA ASP A 13 16.34 -3.63 -15.35
C ASP A 13 15.07 -4.31 -15.88
N GLY A 14 13.89 -3.69 -15.73
CA GLY A 14 12.62 -4.23 -16.23
C GLY A 14 12.11 -5.49 -15.48
N SER A 15 12.73 -5.81 -14.35
CA SER A 15 12.31 -6.92 -13.49
C SER A 15 10.96 -6.63 -12.84
N LYS A 16 10.12 -7.65 -12.58
CA LYS A 16 8.88 -7.41 -11.84
C LYS A 16 9.20 -7.17 -10.36
N PRO A 17 8.59 -6.17 -9.69
CA PRO A 17 8.67 -6.05 -8.24
C PRO A 17 8.24 -7.37 -7.61
N LYS A 18 8.84 -7.76 -6.49
CA LYS A 18 8.46 -8.97 -5.75
C LYS A 18 7.64 -8.60 -4.52
N GLY A 19 6.82 -9.54 -4.04
CA GLY A 19 6.06 -9.38 -2.81
C GLY A 19 4.90 -8.37 -2.95
N PRO A 20 4.58 -7.60 -1.89
CA PRO A 20 3.45 -6.67 -1.92
C PRO A 20 3.55 -5.62 -3.04
N ALA A 21 4.76 -5.16 -3.35
CA ALA A 21 5.01 -4.19 -4.41
C ALA A 21 4.61 -4.70 -5.81
N SER A 22 4.54 -6.02 -6.03
CA SER A 22 4.07 -6.60 -7.30
C SER A 22 2.64 -6.19 -7.65
N TYR A 23 1.83 -5.82 -6.65
CA TYR A 23 0.43 -5.44 -6.83
C TYR A 23 0.26 -3.97 -7.22
N PHE A 24 1.26 -3.12 -7.00
CA PHE A 24 1.14 -1.67 -7.12
C PHE A 24 0.69 -1.21 -8.52
N PRO A 25 1.25 -1.72 -9.63
CA PRO A 25 0.78 -1.34 -10.96
C PRO A 25 -0.70 -1.68 -11.21
N SER A 26 -1.17 -2.81 -10.67
CA SER A 26 -2.57 -3.21 -10.77
C SER A 26 -3.47 -2.35 -9.89
N ILE A 27 -3.03 -1.99 -8.68
CA ILE A 27 -3.75 -1.09 -7.77
C ILE A 27 -3.96 0.27 -8.44
N GLU A 28 -2.91 0.88 -8.99
CA GLU A 28 -3.00 2.17 -9.67
C GLU A 28 -3.94 2.09 -10.88
N LYS A 29 -3.81 1.02 -11.68
CA LYS A 29 -4.68 0.79 -12.84
C LYS A 29 -6.15 0.59 -12.46
N THR A 30 -6.43 -0.11 -11.36
CA THR A 30 -7.80 -0.44 -10.93
C THR A 30 -8.47 0.73 -10.23
N TYR A 31 -7.75 1.49 -9.40
CA TYR A 31 -8.34 2.54 -8.55
C TYR A 31 -8.03 3.96 -9.01
N GLY A 32 -7.20 4.14 -10.05
CA GLY A 32 -6.96 5.43 -10.69
C GLY A 32 -6.19 6.44 -9.84
N ARG A 33 -5.49 5.98 -8.79
CA ARG A 33 -4.71 6.82 -7.88
C ARG A 33 -3.28 6.29 -7.76
N PRO A 34 -2.26 7.17 -7.69
CA PRO A 34 -0.87 6.77 -7.50
C PRO A 34 -0.71 5.93 -6.23
N VAL A 35 0.18 4.93 -6.26
CA VAL A 35 0.40 4.07 -5.10
C VAL A 35 0.88 4.85 -3.88
N GLN A 36 1.68 5.90 -4.10
CA GLN A 36 2.15 6.75 -3.01
C GLN A 36 1.00 7.33 -2.17
N GLU A 37 -0.10 7.76 -2.80
CA GLU A 37 -1.25 8.27 -2.04
C GLU A 37 -1.90 7.20 -1.16
N TRP A 38 -1.91 5.95 -1.62
CA TRP A 38 -2.41 4.83 -0.83
C TRP A 38 -1.47 4.50 0.33
N LEU A 39 -0.16 4.56 0.10
CA LEU A 39 0.84 4.33 1.15
C LEU A 39 0.72 5.39 2.24
N ASP A 40 0.56 6.67 1.88
CA ASP A 40 0.39 7.76 2.83
C ASP A 40 -0.86 7.59 3.70
N LEU A 41 -1.99 7.24 3.09
CA LEU A 41 -3.24 6.96 3.79
C LEU A 41 -3.13 5.79 4.77
N VAL A 42 -2.45 4.73 4.35
CA VAL A 42 -2.24 3.53 5.16
C VAL A 42 -1.26 3.81 6.29
N ASP A 43 -0.21 4.56 6.02
CA ASP A 43 0.78 5.01 7.00
C ASP A 43 0.07 5.79 8.11
N GLU A 44 -0.65 6.86 7.78
CA GLU A 44 -1.39 7.66 8.75
C GLU A 44 -2.36 6.84 9.61
N ARG A 45 -3.11 5.90 9.02
CA ARG A 45 -4.03 5.06 9.80
C ARG A 45 -3.34 4.05 10.71
N LEU A 46 -2.21 3.48 10.26
CA LEU A 46 -1.45 2.50 11.04
C LEU A 46 -0.82 3.09 12.31
N ASP A 47 -0.78 4.41 12.48
CA ASP A 47 -0.40 5.04 13.75
C ASP A 47 -1.41 4.77 14.87
N SER A 48 -2.69 4.57 14.55
CA SER A 48 -3.76 4.40 15.55
C SER A 48 -4.50 3.07 15.45
N GLU A 49 -4.36 2.34 14.34
CA GLU A 49 -5.16 1.14 14.08
C GLU A 49 -4.33 -0.09 13.71
N PRO A 50 -4.74 -1.29 14.15
CA PRO A 50 -4.08 -2.53 13.78
C PRO A 50 -4.32 -2.86 12.30
N HIS A 51 -3.39 -3.61 11.71
CA HIS A 51 -3.39 -4.09 10.32
C HIS A 51 -4.78 -4.44 9.77
N MET A 52 -5.53 -5.29 10.47
CA MET A 52 -6.81 -5.79 9.99
C MET A 52 -7.92 -4.73 9.96
N GLN A 53 -7.85 -3.72 10.83
CA GLN A 53 -8.79 -2.59 10.77
C GLN A 53 -8.50 -1.69 9.56
N VAL A 54 -7.23 -1.41 9.28
CA VAL A 54 -6.84 -0.63 8.09
C VAL A 54 -7.22 -1.37 6.80
N VAL A 55 -7.03 -2.70 6.74
CA VAL A 55 -7.50 -3.51 5.61
C VAL A 55 -9.03 -3.44 5.46
N ALA A 56 -9.78 -3.51 6.55
CA ALA A 56 -11.24 -3.40 6.51
C ALA A 56 -11.69 -2.01 6.03
N TRP A 57 -11.04 -0.95 6.50
CA TRP A 57 -11.30 0.43 6.09
C TRP A 57 -11.04 0.66 4.60
N LEU A 58 -9.90 0.20 4.07
CA LEU A 58 -9.61 0.26 2.63
C LEU A 58 -10.68 -0.44 1.78
N LYS A 59 -11.21 -1.55 2.28
CA LYS A 59 -12.30 -2.28 1.59
C LYS A 59 -13.61 -1.51 1.63
N SER A 60 -13.99 -0.97 2.79
CA SER A 60 -15.28 -0.31 2.97
C SER A 60 -15.33 1.10 2.36
N GLU A 61 -14.33 1.94 2.66
CA GLU A 61 -14.34 3.36 2.28
C GLU A 61 -13.80 3.59 0.86
N HIS A 62 -12.91 2.71 0.40
CA HIS A 62 -12.22 2.88 -0.89
C HIS A 62 -12.52 1.76 -1.88
N GLY A 63 -13.30 0.75 -1.51
CA GLY A 63 -13.69 -0.35 -2.40
C GLY A 63 -12.53 -1.25 -2.82
N LEU A 64 -11.42 -1.27 -2.06
CA LEU A 64 -10.28 -2.12 -2.41
C LEU A 64 -10.63 -3.61 -2.26
N GLY A 65 -10.12 -4.45 -3.16
CA GLY A 65 -10.16 -5.90 -3.01
C GLY A 65 -9.23 -6.36 -1.88
N HIS A 66 -9.50 -7.52 -1.28
CA HIS A 66 -8.73 -8.02 -0.12
C HIS A 66 -7.22 -8.12 -0.41
N GLY A 67 -6.83 -8.65 -1.57
CA GLY A 67 -5.42 -8.77 -1.95
C GLY A 67 -4.72 -7.40 -2.09
N HIS A 68 -5.40 -6.43 -2.69
CA HIS A 68 -4.88 -5.07 -2.87
C HIS A 68 -4.74 -4.34 -1.53
N ALA A 69 -5.78 -4.37 -0.70
CA ALA A 69 -5.76 -3.78 0.63
C ALA A 69 -4.64 -4.41 1.49
N ASN A 70 -4.54 -5.75 1.50
CA ASN A 70 -3.52 -6.43 2.29
C ASN A 70 -2.09 -6.12 1.79
N ALA A 71 -1.88 -5.98 0.48
CA ALA A 71 -0.57 -5.64 -0.08
C ALA A 71 -0.09 -4.26 0.39
N LEU A 72 -0.95 -3.24 0.37
CA LEU A 72 -0.60 -1.89 0.85
C LEU A 72 -0.23 -1.90 2.33
N VAL A 73 -1.09 -2.48 3.18
CA VAL A 73 -0.86 -2.50 4.63
C VAL A 73 0.37 -3.31 5.00
N ALA A 74 0.59 -4.46 4.35
CA ALA A 74 1.79 -5.27 4.58
C ALA A 74 3.07 -4.55 4.15
N TYR A 75 3.04 -3.81 3.04
CA TYR A 75 4.19 -3.03 2.59
C TYR A 75 4.56 -1.94 3.61
N VAL A 76 3.59 -1.13 4.02
CA VAL A 76 3.83 -0.04 4.99
C VAL A 76 4.30 -0.60 6.34
N LYS A 77 3.70 -1.68 6.84
CA LYS A 77 4.17 -2.34 8.08
C LYS A 77 5.59 -2.88 7.98
N ALA A 78 5.98 -3.43 6.83
CA ALA A 78 7.33 -3.92 6.61
C ALA A 78 8.36 -2.78 6.52
N ALA A 79 7.97 -1.62 5.99
CA ALA A 79 8.82 -0.43 5.90
C ALA A 79 9.01 0.30 7.24
N ARG A 80 8.01 0.20 8.14
CA ARG A 80 8.05 0.77 9.51
C ARG A 80 8.86 -0.07 10.52
N ALA A 81 9.20 -1.31 10.18
CA ALA A 81 9.88 -2.27 11.05
C ALA A 81 11.39 -2.08 11.03
#